data_AF-A0A2S7PKC7-F1
#
_entry.id   AF-A0A2S7PKC7-F1
#
_cell.length_a   1.000
_cell.length_b   1.000
_cell.length_c   1.000
_cell.angle_alpha   90.00
_cell.angle_beta   90.00
_cell.angle_gamma   90.00
#
_symmetry.space_group_name_H-M   'P 1'
#
loop_
_entity.id
_entity.type
_entity.pdbx_description
1 polymer ?
#
loop_
_entity_poly.entity_id
_entity_poly.type
_entity_poly.pdbx_seq_one_letter_code
_entity_poly.pdbx_strand_id
1 'polypeptide(L)'
;MLLGSIFDANSLGKWIDDWTVYHHGPATPFSDISGKLWLLLVQLAGKVKRAEEYIPHIRRLEDKGIVDDFILSGERLTDKLKTLLKACEAPILKAGRKGSSKTATHLGKNTATDFVDSIFGRDRQLDATEKFMASIRLWNMRFDVNCEYILQRPGQSRER
;
A
#
# COMPACT_ATOMS: atom_id res chain seq x y z
N MET A 1 -1.73 -12.83 9.28
CA MET A 1 -0.93 -12.24 8.20
C MET A 1 0.43 -12.03 8.79
N LEU A 2 1.50 -12.46 8.11
CA LEU A 2 2.86 -12.32 8.64
C LEU A 2 3.34 -10.86 8.52
N LEU A 3 2.93 -10.14 7.48
CA LEU A 3 3.36 -8.75 7.22
C LEU A 3 2.31 -7.69 7.62
N GLY A 4 1.01 -8.00 7.50
CA GLY A 4 -0.05 -6.98 7.63
C GLY A 4 -0.42 -6.51 9.04
N SER A 5 0.22 -7.02 10.10
CA SER A 5 -0.05 -6.59 11.49
C SER A 5 1.12 -5.87 12.18
N ILE A 6 2.26 -5.69 11.50
CA ILE A 6 3.50 -5.20 12.12
C ILE A 6 4.02 -3.91 11.46
N PHE A 7 3.66 -3.64 10.20
CA PHE A 7 4.27 -2.54 9.45
C PHE A 7 3.29 -1.42 9.10
N ASP A 8 3.71 -0.18 9.31
CA ASP A 8 3.15 0.98 8.62
C ASP A 8 3.48 0.91 7.11
N ALA A 9 2.78 1.70 6.30
CA ALA A 9 2.90 1.66 4.85
C ALA A 9 4.33 1.95 4.34
N ASN A 10 5.09 2.80 5.03
CA ASN A 10 6.47 3.10 4.66
C ASN A 10 7.39 1.92 4.96
N SER A 11 7.30 1.36 6.17
CA SER A 11 8.10 0.20 6.58
C SER A 11 7.81 -1.03 5.70
N LEU A 12 6.55 -1.28 5.36
CA LEU A 12 6.16 -2.38 4.47
C LEU A 12 6.72 -2.18 3.06
N GLY A 13 6.51 -0.99 2.48
CA GLY A 13 6.97 -0.70 1.12
C GLY A 13 8.49 -0.81 1.00
N LYS A 14 9.22 -0.25 1.97
CA LYS A 14 10.67 -0.38 2.05
C LYS A 14 11.11 -1.84 2.16
N TRP A 15 10.46 -2.63 3.01
CA TRP A 15 10.78 -4.05 3.17
C TRP A 15 10.63 -4.82 1.85
N ILE A 16 9.53 -4.59 1.11
CA ILE A 16 9.32 -5.22 -0.21
C ILE A 16 10.43 -4.80 -1.18
N ASP A 17 10.76 -3.51 -1.22
CA ASP A 17 11.78 -2.98 -2.13
C ASP A 17 13.19 -3.53 -1.82
N ASP A 18 13.60 -3.48 -0.55
CA ASP A 18 14.90 -4.00 -0.10
C ASP A 18 15.07 -5.48 -0.50
N TRP A 19 14.05 -6.32 -0.29
CA TRP A 19 14.10 -7.74 -0.65
C TRP A 19 14.04 -7.98 -2.15
N THR A 20 13.37 -7.11 -2.91
CA THR A 20 13.34 -7.18 -4.37
C THR A 20 14.71 -6.88 -4.96
N VAL A 21 15.35 -5.80 -4.49
CA VAL A 21 16.72 -5.44 -4.88
C VAL A 21 17.71 -6.52 -4.44
N TYR A 22 17.55 -7.08 -3.24
CA TYR A 22 18.39 -8.20 -2.78
C TYR A 22 18.23 -9.44 -3.67
N HIS A 23 17.00 -9.77 -4.10
CA HIS A 23 16.72 -11.01 -4.83
C HIS A 23 17.03 -10.93 -6.33
N HIS A 24 16.57 -9.87 -7.01
CA HIS A 24 16.73 -9.70 -8.46
C HIS A 24 17.90 -8.80 -8.85
N GLY A 25 18.49 -8.08 -7.89
CA GLY A 25 19.50 -7.07 -8.13
C GLY A 25 18.91 -5.67 -8.38
N PRO A 26 19.74 -4.63 -8.25
CA PRO A 26 19.34 -3.27 -8.59
C PRO A 26 19.17 -3.10 -10.11
N ALA A 27 18.41 -2.07 -10.52
CA ALA A 27 18.18 -1.71 -11.93
C ALA A 27 17.52 -2.81 -12.79
N THR A 28 16.67 -3.63 -12.17
CA THR A 28 15.78 -4.56 -12.86
C THR A 28 14.37 -4.00 -12.99
N PRO A 29 13.55 -4.49 -13.95
CA PRO A 29 12.13 -4.13 -14.00
C PRO A 29 11.40 -4.39 -12.68
N PHE A 30 11.77 -5.46 -11.95
CA PHE A 30 11.18 -5.75 -10.66
C PHE A 30 11.55 -4.74 -9.58
N SER A 31 12.83 -4.32 -9.50
CA SER A 31 13.22 -3.24 -8.57
C SER A 31 12.56 -1.89 -8.90
N ASP A 32 12.32 -1.61 -10.18
CA ASP A 32 11.60 -0.39 -10.57
C ASP A 32 10.12 -0.44 -10.15
N ILE A 33 9.48 -1.61 -10.29
CA ILE A 33 8.10 -1.82 -9.87
C ILE A 33 7.99 -1.75 -8.34
N SER A 34 8.91 -2.37 -7.59
CA SER A 34 8.90 -2.34 -6.12
C SER A 34 9.10 -0.91 -5.58
N GLY A 35 10.04 -0.15 -6.14
CA GLY A 35 10.25 1.25 -5.75
C GLY A 35 9.03 2.11 -6.01
N LYS A 36 8.38 1.94 -7.18
CA LYS A 36 7.12 2.63 -7.50
C LYS A 36 5.98 2.21 -6.56
N LEU A 37 5.88 0.93 -6.21
CA LEU A 37 4.88 0.43 -5.26
C LEU A 37 5.09 1.09 -3.89
N TRP A 38 6.33 1.13 -3.40
CA TRP A 38 6.65 1.77 -2.13
C TRP A 38 6.24 3.24 -2.11
N LEU A 39 6.60 4.02 -3.13
CA LEU A 39 6.20 5.43 -3.21
C LEU A 39 4.68 5.61 -3.21
N LEU A 40 3.94 4.75 -3.92
CA LEU A 40 2.48 4.78 -3.94
C LEU A 40 1.87 4.51 -2.55
N LEU A 41 2.44 3.56 -1.79
CA LEU A 41 2.00 3.24 -0.43
C LEU A 41 2.25 4.41 0.53
N VAL A 42 3.42 5.05 0.44
CA VAL A 42 3.76 6.23 1.24
C VAL A 42 2.79 7.38 0.94
N GLN A 43 2.51 7.65 -0.33
CA GLN A 43 1.57 8.70 -0.75
C GLN A 43 0.15 8.44 -0.25
N LEU A 44 -0.35 7.22 -0.41
CA LEU A 44 -1.69 6.83 0.06
C LEU A 44 -1.82 7.06 1.56
N ALA A 45 -0.90 6.52 2.36
CA ALA A 45 -0.94 6.63 3.80
C ALA A 45 -0.80 8.08 4.28
N GLY A 46 0.12 8.85 3.67
CA GLY A 46 0.31 10.26 4.01
C GLY A 46 -0.93 11.11 3.71
N LYS A 47 -1.58 10.88 2.57
CA LYS A 47 -2.80 11.61 2.18
C LYS A 47 -4.00 11.27 3.07
N VAL A 48 -4.22 9.98 3.37
CA VAL A 48 -5.28 9.54 4.30
C VAL A 48 -5.07 10.16 5.68
N LYS A 49 -3.86 10.02 6.24
CA LYS A 49 -3.52 10.60 7.54
C LYS A 49 -3.76 12.12 7.59
N ARG A 50 -3.28 12.86 6.58
CA ARG A 50 -3.51 14.30 6.49
C ARG A 50 -5.00 14.65 6.40
N ALA A 51 -5.78 13.89 5.64
CA ALA A 51 -7.22 14.09 5.54
C ALA A 51 -7.92 13.89 6.90
N GLU A 52 -7.59 12.81 7.61
CA GLU A 52 -8.11 12.50 8.95
C GLU A 52 -7.76 13.59 9.98
N GLU A 53 -6.53 14.10 9.97
CA GLU A 53 -6.10 15.17 10.88
C GLU A 53 -6.87 16.50 10.65
N TYR A 54 -7.20 16.80 9.40
CA TYR A 54 -7.79 18.08 9.02
C TYR A 54 -9.32 18.06 8.92
N ILE A 55 -9.96 16.90 8.82
CA ILE A 55 -11.43 16.81 8.71
C ILE A 55 -12.21 17.53 9.83
N PRO A 56 -11.74 17.60 11.09
CA PRO A 56 -12.45 18.35 12.15
C PRO A 56 -12.41 19.87 11.93
N HIS A 57 -11.45 20.37 11.15
CA HIS A 57 -11.24 21.79 10.88
C HIS A 57 -12.03 22.29 9.66
N ILE A 58 -12.59 21.38 8.84
CA ILE A 58 -13.35 21.73 7.65
C ILE A 58 -14.74 22.21 8.04
N ARG A 59 -15.05 23.47 7.74
CA ARG A 59 -16.33 24.10 8.11
C ARG A 59 -17.48 23.76 7.16
N ARG A 60 -17.21 23.68 5.85
CA ARG A 60 -18.23 23.41 4.85
C ARG A 60 -18.57 21.93 4.82
N LEU A 61 -19.84 21.59 5.03
CA LEU A 61 -20.30 20.19 5.07
C LEU A 61 -20.06 19.46 3.74
N GLU A 62 -20.21 20.14 2.61
CA GLU A 62 -19.92 19.59 1.27
C GLU A 62 -18.43 19.20 1.15
N ASP A 63 -17.53 20.12 1.49
CA ASP A 63 -16.09 19.89 1.44
C ASP A 63 -15.69 18.77 2.43
N LYS A 64 -16.33 18.73 3.60
CA LYS A 64 -16.14 17.66 4.59
C LYS A 64 -16.57 16.30 4.04
N GLY A 65 -17.73 16.22 3.39
CA GLY A 65 -18.23 15.00 2.75
C GLY A 65 -17.29 14.48 1.67
N ILE A 66 -16.74 15.37 0.83
CA ILE A 66 -15.74 15.00 -0.18
C ILE A 66 -14.51 14.37 0.50
N VAL A 67 -13.95 15.03 1.52
CA VAL A 67 -12.75 14.52 2.21
C VAL A 67 -13.03 13.19 2.91
N ASP A 68 -14.20 13.03 3.53
CA ASP A 68 -14.63 11.78 4.18
C ASP A 68 -14.71 10.61 3.19
N ASP A 69 -15.31 10.84 2.01
CA ASP A 69 -15.38 9.84 0.94
C ASP A 69 -13.98 9.40 0.46
N PHE A 70 -13.01 10.33 0.44
CA PHE A 70 -11.63 10.03 0.11
C PHE A 70 -10.92 9.23 1.21
N ILE A 71 -11.15 9.53 2.48
CA ILE A 71 -10.64 8.73 3.62
C ILE A 71 -11.16 7.29 3.49
N LEU A 72 -12.48 7.12 3.39
CA LEU A 72 -13.12 5.80 3.27
C LEU A 72 -12.65 5.03 2.04
N SER A 73 -12.44 5.70 0.90
CA SER A 73 -11.90 5.05 -0.29
C SER A 73 -10.41 4.70 -0.18
N GLY A 74 -9.64 5.47 0.57
CA GLY A 74 -8.25 5.16 0.92
C GLY A 74 -8.15 3.93 1.83
N GLU A 75 -9.02 3.82 2.83
CA GLU A 75 -9.12 2.62 3.69
C GLU A 75 -9.45 1.36 2.86
N ARG A 76 -10.37 1.47 1.89
CA ARG A 76 -10.66 0.37 0.96
C ARG A 76 -9.44 -0.06 0.13
N LEU A 77 -8.54 0.87 -0.22
CA LEU A 77 -7.27 0.51 -0.88
C LEU A 77 -6.34 -0.22 0.09
N THR A 78 -6.29 0.20 1.36
CA THR A 78 -5.54 -0.52 2.41
C THR A 78 -6.06 -1.95 2.59
N ASP A 79 -7.36 -2.19 2.48
CA ASP A 79 -7.91 -3.55 2.54
C ASP A 79 -7.60 -4.38 1.28
N LYS A 80 -7.55 -3.75 0.10
CA LYS A 80 -7.04 -4.40 -1.11
C LYS A 80 -5.58 -4.80 -0.97
N LEU A 81 -4.74 -3.96 -0.37
CA LEU A 81 -3.35 -4.30 -0.05
C LEU A 81 -3.29 -5.53 0.86
N LYS A 82 -4.03 -5.54 1.97
CA LYS A 82 -4.09 -6.70 2.88
C LYS A 82 -4.49 -7.98 2.16
N THR A 83 -5.40 -7.88 1.20
CA THR A 83 -5.85 -9.02 0.38
C THR A 83 -4.73 -9.52 -0.54
N LEU A 84 -4.02 -8.61 -1.21
CA LEU A 84 -2.86 -8.94 -2.04
C LEU A 84 -1.75 -9.60 -1.24
N LEU A 85 -1.40 -9.04 -0.07
CA LEU A 85 -0.38 -9.61 0.82
C LEU A 85 -0.75 -11.03 1.27
N LYS A 86 -2.00 -11.26 1.66
CA LYS A 86 -2.50 -12.61 2.01
C LYS A 86 -2.37 -13.59 0.85
N ALA A 87 -2.68 -13.16 -0.37
CA ALA A 87 -2.53 -14.01 -1.56
C ALA A 87 -1.06 -14.37 -1.81
N CYS A 88 -0.14 -13.43 -1.59
CA CYS A 88 1.30 -13.66 -1.70
C CYS A 88 1.83 -14.64 -0.63
N GLU A 89 1.34 -14.54 0.62
CA GLU A 89 1.73 -15.38 1.76
C GLU A 89 1.15 -16.80 1.70
N ALA A 90 -0.01 -17.01 1.08
CA ALA A 90 -0.73 -18.28 1.15
C ALA A 90 0.05 -19.52 0.64
N PRO A 91 0.77 -19.48 -0.50
CA PRO A 91 1.58 -20.60 -0.97
C PRO A 91 2.75 -20.91 -0.03
N ILE A 92 3.37 -19.87 0.53
CA ILE A 92 4.54 -19.94 1.42
C ILE A 92 4.15 -20.64 2.73
N LEU A 93 3.00 -20.25 3.31
CA LEU A 93 2.45 -20.88 4.50
C LEU A 93 2.03 -22.34 4.28
N LYS A 94 1.56 -22.69 3.08
CA LYS A 94 1.24 -24.09 2.72
C LYS A 94 2.50 -24.94 2.61
N ALA A 95 3.58 -24.40 2.07
CA ALA A 95 4.87 -25.09 1.97
C ALA A 95 5.51 -25.30 3.35
N GLY A 96 5.52 -24.26 4.19
CA GLY A 96 6.06 -24.32 5.55
C GLY A 96 5.29 -25.24 6.52
N ARG A 97 4.03 -25.59 6.22
CA ARG A 97 3.27 -26.60 6.98
C ARG A 97 3.62 -28.05 6.62
N LYS A 98 4.21 -28.29 5.44
CA LYS A 98 4.66 -29.63 5.01
C LYS A 98 6.09 -29.96 5.46
N GLY A 99 6.91 -28.96 5.80
CA GLY A 99 8.22 -29.13 6.41
C GLY A 99 8.20 -28.74 7.89
N SER A 100 8.37 -29.71 8.79
CA SER A 100 8.40 -29.49 10.23
C SER A 100 9.49 -28.50 10.68
N SER A 101 9.14 -27.31 11.18
CA SER A 101 9.84 -26.66 12.30
C SER A 101 9.06 -25.43 12.82
N LYS A 102 8.87 -25.36 14.14
CA LYS A 102 8.17 -24.29 14.88
C LYS A 102 9.05 -23.04 15.03
N THR A 103 9.22 -22.24 13.99
CA THR A 103 9.88 -20.92 14.10
C THR A 103 9.22 -19.91 13.15
N ALA A 104 7.97 -19.57 13.45
CA ALA A 104 7.13 -18.70 12.63
C ALA A 104 7.22 -17.20 12.99
N THR A 105 8.32 -16.74 13.59
CA THR A 105 8.44 -15.35 14.09
C THR A 105 9.48 -14.50 13.36
N HIS A 106 10.34 -15.08 12.53
CA HIS A 106 11.19 -14.35 11.60
C HIS A 106 11.13 -15.04 10.23
N LEU A 107 10.67 -14.31 9.21
CA LEU A 107 10.78 -14.76 7.81
C LEU A 107 12.27 -15.00 7.54
N GLY A 108 12.68 -16.26 7.40
CA GLY A 108 14.05 -16.59 6.97
C GLY A 108 14.30 -16.03 5.57
N LYS A 109 15.57 -15.85 5.19
CA LYS A 109 15.97 -15.29 3.87
C LYS A 109 15.18 -15.90 2.70
N ASN A 110 14.98 -17.22 2.71
CA ASN A 110 14.25 -17.95 1.68
C ASN A 110 12.76 -17.57 1.62
N THR A 111 12.14 -17.29 2.77
CA THR A 111 10.73 -16.94 2.85
C THR A 111 10.45 -15.52 2.33
N ALA A 112 11.42 -14.62 2.45
CA ALA A 112 11.33 -13.27 1.91
C ALA A 112 11.51 -13.26 0.38
N THR A 113 12.46 -14.03 -0.15
CA THR A 113 12.62 -14.19 -1.61
C THR A 113 11.41 -14.89 -2.23
N ASP A 114 10.85 -15.92 -1.58
CA ASP A 114 9.62 -16.57 -2.02
C ASP A 114 8.42 -15.60 -2.09
N PHE A 115 8.37 -14.62 -1.19
CA PHE A 115 7.36 -13.57 -1.20
C PHE A 115 7.55 -12.62 -2.38
N VAL A 116 8.79 -12.19 -2.66
CA VAL A 116 9.13 -11.35 -3.82
C VAL A 116 8.71 -12.06 -5.12
N ASP A 117 9.04 -13.35 -5.25
CA ASP A 117 8.60 -14.16 -6.39
C ASP A 117 7.07 -14.29 -6.46
N SER A 118 6.39 -14.26 -5.31
CA SER A 118 4.93 -14.30 -5.25
C SER A 118 4.29 -13.01 -5.75
N ILE A 119 4.77 -11.86 -5.28
CA ILE A 119 4.17 -10.54 -5.56
C ILE A 119 4.47 -10.05 -6.98
N PHE A 120 5.63 -10.39 -7.53
CA PHE A 120 6.08 -9.96 -8.87
C PHE A 120 6.15 -11.09 -9.90
N GLY A 121 5.88 -12.34 -9.51
CA GLY A 121 5.83 -13.47 -10.43
C GLY A 121 4.69 -13.35 -11.44
N ARG A 122 5.02 -13.50 -12.73
CA ARG A 122 4.07 -13.38 -13.86
C ARG A 122 2.88 -14.32 -13.73
N ASP A 123 3.13 -15.57 -13.34
CA ASP A 123 2.09 -16.59 -13.13
C ASP A 123 1.54 -16.60 -11.69
N ARG A 124 1.83 -15.54 -10.92
CA ARG A 124 1.41 -15.39 -9.52
C ARG A 124 0.59 -14.11 -9.35
N GLN A 125 1.11 -13.11 -8.62
CA GLN A 125 0.34 -11.91 -8.25
C GLN A 125 0.72 -10.67 -9.05
N LEU A 126 1.59 -10.75 -10.07
CA LEU A 126 2.04 -9.56 -10.82
C LEU A 126 0.87 -8.72 -11.38
N ASP A 127 -0.09 -9.34 -12.07
CA ASP A 127 -1.26 -8.63 -12.62
C ASP A 127 -2.12 -7.98 -11.51
N ALA A 128 -2.30 -8.67 -10.38
CA ALA A 128 -3.01 -8.12 -9.23
C ALA A 128 -2.26 -6.93 -8.60
N THR A 129 -0.93 -7.03 -8.50
CA THR A 129 -0.04 -5.96 -8.02
C THR A 129 -0.14 -4.74 -8.94
N GLU A 130 -0.06 -4.91 -10.25
CA GLU A 130 -0.15 -3.80 -11.22
C GLU A 130 -1.52 -3.11 -11.20
N LYS A 131 -2.61 -3.89 -11.12
CA LYS A 131 -3.97 -3.37 -10.96
C LYS A 131 -4.16 -2.61 -9.66
N PHE A 132 -3.58 -3.11 -8.58
CA PHE A 132 -3.58 -2.43 -7.29
C PHE A 132 -2.83 -1.09 -7.37
N MET A 133 -1.61 -1.09 -7.93
CA MET A 133 -0.84 0.14 -8.14
C MET A 133 -1.58 1.14 -9.03
N ALA A 134 -2.26 0.69 -10.09
CA ALA A 134 -3.09 1.54 -10.93
C ALA A 134 -4.25 2.18 -10.15
N SER A 135 -4.87 1.41 -9.25
CA SER A 135 -5.93 1.92 -8.38
C SER A 135 -5.42 3.02 -7.44
N ILE A 136 -4.24 2.86 -6.83
CA ILE A 136 -3.63 3.91 -6.00
C ILE A 136 -3.30 5.15 -6.85
N ARG A 137 -2.70 4.98 -8.04
CA ARG A 137 -2.38 6.11 -8.92
C ARG A 137 -3.61 6.96 -9.24
N LEU A 138 -4.71 6.31 -9.61
CA LEU A 138 -5.98 6.99 -9.89
C LEU A 138 -6.53 7.69 -8.65
N TRP A 139 -6.49 7.02 -7.49
CA TRP A 139 -6.94 7.60 -6.24
C TRP A 139 -6.10 8.82 -5.85
N ASN A 140 -4.77 8.74 -5.94
CA ASN A 140 -3.85 9.83 -5.63
C ASN A 140 -4.14 11.06 -6.48
N MET A 141 -4.30 10.89 -7.80
CA MET A 141 -4.63 11.99 -8.71
C MET A 141 -5.97 12.63 -8.36
N ARG A 142 -7.00 11.81 -8.08
CA ARG A 142 -8.32 12.32 -7.69
C ARG A 142 -8.28 13.04 -6.35
N PHE A 143 -7.53 12.52 -5.38
CA PHE A 143 -7.33 13.18 -4.09
C PHE A 143 -6.69 14.56 -4.28
N ASP A 144 -5.65 14.66 -5.11
CA ASP A 144 -4.96 15.94 -5.37
C ASP A 144 -5.91 16.98 -5.96
N VAL A 145 -6.76 16.57 -6.92
CA VAL A 145 -7.71 17.48 -7.58
C VAL A 145 -8.84 17.92 -6.62
N ASN A 146 -9.34 17.01 -5.77
CA ASN A 146 -10.56 17.27 -5.01
C ASN A 146 -10.29 17.75 -3.58
N CYS A 147 -9.23 17.26 -2.93
CA CYS A 147 -8.98 17.49 -1.51
C CYS A 147 -7.89 18.53 -1.24
N GLU A 148 -6.89 18.69 -2.12
CA GLU A 148 -5.70 19.51 -1.79
C GLU A 148 -6.06 20.96 -1.46
N TYR A 149 -6.96 21.58 -2.23
CA TYR A 149 -7.45 22.94 -1.95
C TYR A 149 -8.17 23.03 -0.59
N ILE A 150 -9.01 22.04 -0.28
CA ILE A 150 -9.80 21.99 0.96
C ILE A 150 -8.84 21.87 2.16
N LEU A 151 -7.86 20.98 2.05
CA LEU A 151 -6.90 20.69 3.12
C LEU A 151 -5.85 21.79 3.32
N GLN A 152 -5.59 22.63 2.32
CA GLN A 152 -4.73 23.81 2.47
C GLN A 152 -5.42 24.96 3.20
N ARG A 153 -6.76 25.04 3.12
CA ARG A 153 -7.55 26.17 3.66
C ARG A 153 -8.82 25.68 4.37
N PRO A 154 -8.70 24.84 5.41
CA PRO A 154 -9.85 24.17 6.03
C PRO A 154 -10.91 25.14 6.61
N GLY A 155 -10.51 26.38 6.94
CA GLY A 155 -11.38 27.41 7.53
C GLY A 155 -11.95 28.47 6.57
N GLN A 156 -11.57 28.48 5.28
CA GLN A 156 -12.02 29.51 4.33
C GLN A 156 -13.18 29.02 3.46
N SER A 157 -14.22 29.85 3.32
CA SER A 157 -15.30 29.62 2.36
C SER A 157 -14.80 29.88 0.94
N ARG A 158 -15.11 29.01 -0.04
CA ARG A 158 -14.93 29.35 -1.46
C ARG A 158 -15.86 30.51 -1.80
N GLU A 159 -15.30 31.68 -2.15
CA GLU A 159 -16.05 32.67 -2.90
C GLU A 159 -16.42 32.04 -4.24
N ARG A 160 -17.72 32.08 -4.57
CA ARG A 160 -18.28 31.49 -5.79
C ARG A 160 -17.95 32.34 -7.01
#